data_AF-A0A920DHV3-F1
#
_entry.id   AF-A0A920DHV3-F1
#
_cell.length_a   1.000
_cell.length_b   1.000
_cell.length_c   1.000
_cell.angle_alpha   90.00
_cell.angle_beta   90.00
_cell.angle_gamma   90.00
#
_symmetry.space_group_name_H-M   'P 1'
#
loop_
_entity.id
_entity.type
_entity.pdbx_description
1 polymer ?
#
loop_
_entity_poly.entity_id
_entity_poly.type
_entity_poly.pdbx_seq_one_letter_code
_entity_poly.pdbx_strand_id
1 'polypeptide(L)' 'MNNTLIIGGGFMGHSLALALKAANKDSAISVVEVIQEF' A
#
# COMPACT_ATOMS: atom_id res chain seq x y z
N MET A 1 -11.49 -11.01 6.65
CA MET A 1 -10.83 -10.06 5.72
C MET A 1 -9.73 -9.36 6.48
N ASN A 2 -8.50 -9.40 5.97
CA ASN A 2 -7.38 -8.65 6.57
C ASN A 2 -7.21 -7.35 5.80
N ASN A 3 -7.29 -6.22 6.51
CA ASN A 3 -7.04 -4.90 5.94
C ASN A 3 -5.59 -4.52 6.23
N THR A 4 -4.86 -4.14 5.18
CA THR A 4 -3.45 -3.74 5.29
C THR A 4 -3.31 -2.25 4.96
N LEU A 5 -2.70 -1.50 5.87
CA LEU A 5 -2.34 -0.10 5.69
C LEU A 5 -0.83 0.02 5.43
N ILE A 6 -0.45 0.68 4.34
CA ILE A 6 0.93 0.95 3.98
C ILE A 6 1.17 2.46 4.08
N ILE A 7 2.15 2.86 4.89
CA ILE A 7 2.54 4.26 5.09
C ILE A 7 3.84 4.52 4.30
N GLY A 8 3.78 5.46 3.35
CA GLY A 8 4.86 5.79 2.43
C GLY A 8 4.54 5.35 1.00
N GLY A 9 3.76 6.15 0.28
CA GLY A 9 3.32 5.91 -1.11
C GLY A 9 4.37 6.12 -2.21
N GLY A 10 5.66 6.16 -1.87
CA GLY A 10 6.72 6.13 -2.88
C GLY A 10 6.80 4.79 -3.62
N PHE A 11 7.82 4.64 -4.46
CA PHE A 11 8.05 3.43 -5.27
C PHE A 11 7.94 2.10 -4.48
N MET A 12 8.51 2.06 -3.27
CA MET A 12 8.51 0.88 -2.40
C MET A 12 7.11 0.56 -1.87
N GLY A 13 6.35 1.57 -1.44
CA GLY A 13 5.00 1.37 -0.90
C GLY A 13 4.03 0.83 -1.95
N HIS A 14 4.09 1.37 -3.16
CA HIS A 14 3.28 0.86 -4.27
C HIS A 14 3.69 -0.55 -4.71
N SER A 15 5.00 -0.84 -4.78
CA SER A 15 5.50 -2.17 -5.14
C SER A 15 5.04 -3.24 -4.13
N LEU A 16 5.08 -2.92 -2.83
CA LEU A 16 4.59 -3.81 -1.77
C LEU A 16 3.07 -4.00 -1.84
N ALA A 17 2.31 -2.93 -2.08
CA ALA A 17 0.86 -3.01 -2.24
C ALA A 17 0.45 -3.95 -3.38
N LEU A 18 1.15 -3.86 -4.52
CA LEU A 18 0.92 -4.73 -5.67
C LEU A 18 1.21 -6.20 -5.35
N ALA A 19 2.36 -6.48 -4.73
CA ALA A 19 2.75 -7.84 -4.35
C ALA A 19 1.75 -8.45 -3.36
N LEU A 20 1.28 -7.68 -2.38
CA LEU A 20 0.28 -8.12 -1.41
C LEU A 20 -1.10 -8.36 -2.05
N LYS A 21 -1.50 -7.53 -3.02
CA LYS A 21 -2.76 -7.74 -3.75
C LYS A 21 -2.73 -8.99 -4.62
N ALA A 22 -1.57 -9.29 -5.21
CA ALA A 22 -1.37 -10.51 -5.99
C ALA A 22 -1.39 -11.77 -5.12
N ALA A 23 -0.79 -11.71 -3.92
CA ALA A 23 -0.75 -12.82 -2.97
C ALA A 23 -2.10 -13.05 -2.27
N ASN A 24 -2.91 -12.00 -2.04
CA ASN A 24 -4.21 -12.11 -1.40
C ASN A 24 -5.23 -11.17 -2.05
N LYS A 25 -6.03 -11.72 -2.98
CA LYS A 25 -7.01 -10.95 -3.77
C LYS A 25 -8.13 -10.34 -2.92
N ASP A 26 -8.48 -10.98 -1.80
CA ASP A 26 -9.56 -10.55 -0.91
C ASP A 26 -9.11 -9.53 0.16
N SER A 27 -7.82 -9.21 0.23
CA SER A 27 -7.33 -8.15 1.12
C SER A 27 -7.69 -6.76 0.57
N ALA A 28 -8.25 -5.93 1.45
CA ALA A 28 -8.32 -4.49 1.23
C ALA A 28 -6.95 -3.90 1.60
N ILE A 29 -6.33 -3.20 0.65
CA ILE A 29 -5.00 -2.59 0.81
C ILE A 29 -5.15 -1.10 0.58
N SER A 30 -4.70 -0.30 1.54
CA SER A 30 -4.69 1.16 1.45
C SER A 30 -3.25 1.66 1.56
N VAL A 31 -2.84 2.49 0.60
CA VAL A 31 -1.52 3.14 0.60
C VAL A 31 -1.73 4.61 0.92
N VAL A 32 -0.97 5.12 1.89
CA VAL A 32 -0.98 6.53 2.28
C VAL A 32 0.36 7.15 1.90
N GLU A 33 0.30 8.18 1.08
CA GLU A 33 1.43 9.04 0.77
C GLU A 33 1.33 10.33 1.58
N VAL A 34 2.42 10.70 2.24
CA VAL A 34 2.55 12.00 2.91
C VAL A 34 3.36 12.88 1.99
N ILE A 35 2.70 13.80 1.31
CA ILE A 35 3.35 14.82 0.49
C ILE A 35 3.75 15.95 1.44
N GLN A 36 5.05 16.14 1.63
CA GLN A 36 5.58 17.36 2.27
C GLN A 36 5.79 18.41 1.17
N GLU A 37 4.94 19.43 1.17
CA GLU A 37 5.19 20.66 0.42
C GLU A 37 6.19 21.50 1.21
N PHE A 38 7.30 21.88 0.58
CA PHE A 38 8.35 22.75 1.14
C PHE A 38 8.18 24.19 0.67
#